data_AF-A0A434F4Y7-F1
#
_entry.id   AF-A0A434F4Y7-F1
#
_cell.length_a   1.000
_cell.length_b   1.000
_cell.length_c   1.000
_cell.angle_alpha   90.00
_cell.angle_beta   90.00
_cell.angle_gamma   90.00
#
_symmetry.space_group_name_H-M   'P 1'
#
loop_
_entity.id
_entity.type
_entity.pdbx_description
1 polymer ?
#
loop_
_entity_poly.entity_id
_entity_poly.type
_entity_poly.pdbx_seq_one_letter_code
_entity_poly.pdbx_strand_id
1 'polypeptide(L)'
;MTERRTSSGERGLAGRLALSRLATRASILFERAWPLVLPLLIVVSLFLSFSWFGLFPRLPDAARIGLLILFALASVAALYPLRFFRLPSAAEIDRRIEAANELLHSPVQVQTDRPSGAESIFSQALWREHQKRMAERLSSLGADRPRTGVPDHDRWGLRAVAGLLFVTALAFSFGPFGGRVSDAFVARAVHDAVPPRIDAWVTPPAYTGKAPLFLTADANQAVQTFSVPQGSDVSLRVTGGSGEETLSYADQGGNDRAIEPAAPPGAPKGTAPAAASQTAPNVRQFSGKLNTNGTLTLKSGDSDLGHWAFAVIPDKPPTIR
;
A
#
# COMPACT_ATOMS: atom_id res chain seq x y z
N MET A 1 -39.54 23.87 -63.16
CA MET A 1 -39.88 23.77 -61.73
C MET A 1 -39.28 22.48 -61.18
N THR A 2 -37.99 22.47 -60.83
CA THR A 2 -37.29 21.34 -60.19
C THR A 2 -35.92 21.79 -59.65
N GLU A 3 -35.90 22.63 -58.62
CA GLU A 3 -34.70 22.85 -57.79
C GLU A 3 -34.97 22.29 -56.39
N ARG A 4 -34.55 21.04 -56.14
CA ARG A 4 -34.59 20.45 -54.79
C ARG A 4 -33.54 19.36 -54.53
N ARG A 5 -32.36 19.45 -55.18
CA ARG A 5 -31.25 18.50 -54.98
C ARG A 5 -30.05 19.03 -54.19
N THR A 6 -29.98 20.32 -53.89
CA THR A 6 -28.82 20.93 -53.20
C THR A 6 -28.84 20.75 -51.68
N SER A 7 -30.01 20.84 -51.03
CA SER A 7 -30.11 20.83 -49.56
C SER A 7 -29.74 19.50 -48.87
N SER A 8 -29.78 18.38 -49.59
CA SER A 8 -29.41 17.06 -49.04
C SER A 8 -27.89 16.86 -49.01
N GLY A 9 -27.17 17.38 -50.01
CA GLY A 9 -25.70 17.37 -50.04
C GLY A 9 -25.08 18.27 -48.97
N GLU A 10 -25.64 19.47 -48.76
CA GLU A 10 -25.16 20.43 -47.76
C GLU A 10 -25.28 19.90 -46.32
N ARG A 11 -26.39 19.19 -45.99
CA ARG A 11 -26.58 18.56 -44.67
C ARG A 11 -25.60 17.41 -44.41
N GLY A 12 -25.30 16.61 -45.43
CA GLY A 12 -24.30 15.55 -45.35
C GLY A 12 -22.88 16.10 -45.18
N LEU A 13 -22.55 17.20 -45.87
CA LEU A 13 -21.26 17.88 -45.77
C LEU A 13 -21.07 18.51 -44.38
N ALA A 14 -22.09 19.22 -43.87
CA ALA A 14 -22.05 19.83 -42.53
C ALA A 14 -21.86 18.79 -41.41
N GLY A 15 -22.50 17.62 -41.52
CA GLY A 15 -22.31 16.51 -40.58
C GLY A 15 -20.89 15.94 -40.61
N ARG A 16 -20.32 15.72 -41.80
CA ARG A 16 -18.93 15.24 -41.96
C ARG A 16 -17.91 16.25 -41.43
N LEU A 17 -18.17 17.55 -41.62
CA LEU A 17 -17.36 18.63 -41.06
C LEU A 17 -17.45 18.72 -39.53
N ALA A 18 -18.63 18.49 -38.95
CA ALA A 18 -18.79 18.44 -37.50
C ALA A 18 -18.04 17.24 -36.88
N LEU A 19 -18.14 16.07 -37.52
CA LEU A 19 -17.42 14.86 -37.12
C LEU A 19 -15.90 15.02 -37.25
N SER A 20 -15.39 15.62 -38.33
CA SER A 20 -13.96 15.89 -38.48
C SER A 20 -13.47 16.90 -37.45
N ARG A 21 -14.22 17.98 -37.18
CA ARG A 21 -13.92 18.93 -36.10
C ARG A 21 -13.89 18.27 -34.72
N LEU A 22 -14.84 17.38 -34.42
CA LEU A 22 -14.84 16.63 -33.16
C LEU A 22 -13.64 15.69 -33.06
N ALA A 23 -13.30 14.98 -34.14
CA ALA A 23 -12.15 14.08 -34.17
C ALA A 23 -10.83 14.86 -34.02
N THR A 24 -10.65 15.98 -34.72
CA THR A 24 -9.46 16.84 -34.59
C THR A 24 -9.41 17.48 -33.20
N ARG A 25 -10.53 17.91 -32.64
CA ARG A 25 -10.61 18.40 -31.26
C ARG A 25 -10.19 17.32 -30.27
N ALA A 26 -10.70 16.10 -30.41
CA ALA A 26 -10.33 14.97 -29.56
C ALA A 26 -8.84 14.62 -29.70
N SER A 27 -8.30 14.67 -30.92
CA SER A 27 -6.87 14.48 -31.20
C SER A 27 -6.00 15.54 -30.51
N ILE A 28 -6.32 16.83 -30.65
CA ILE A 28 -5.60 17.93 -29.97
C ILE A 28 -5.72 17.81 -28.44
N LEU A 29 -6.91 17.48 -27.93
CA LEU A 29 -7.13 17.27 -26.50
C LEU A 29 -6.28 16.11 -26.00
N PHE A 30 -6.23 14.99 -26.72
CA PHE A 30 -5.43 13.83 -26.38
C PHE A 30 -3.94 14.16 -26.41
N GLU A 31 -3.45 14.84 -27.43
CA GLU A 31 -2.05 15.26 -27.53
C GLU A 31 -1.62 16.23 -26.42
N ARG A 32 -2.51 17.13 -26.00
CA ARG A 32 -2.24 18.06 -24.89
C ARG A 32 -2.38 17.39 -23.53
N ALA A 33 -3.37 16.52 -23.35
CA ALA A 33 -3.65 15.84 -22.10
C ALA A 33 -2.63 14.74 -21.81
N TRP A 34 -2.13 14.06 -22.84
CA TRP A 34 -1.22 12.92 -22.68
C TRP A 34 0.06 13.28 -21.91
N PRO A 35 0.84 14.33 -22.28
CA PRO A 35 2.00 14.76 -21.51
C PRO A 35 1.69 15.18 -20.07
N LEU A 36 0.49 15.72 -19.83
CA LEU A 36 0.05 16.17 -18.50
C LEU A 36 -0.32 15.00 -17.59
N VAL A 37 -0.85 13.91 -18.15
CA VAL A 37 -1.25 12.70 -17.41
C VAL A 37 -0.06 11.76 -17.17
N LEU A 38 0.96 11.79 -18.03
CA LEU A 38 2.18 10.98 -17.89
C LEU A 38 2.85 11.04 -16.49
N PRO A 39 3.13 12.22 -15.88
CA PRO A 39 3.77 12.27 -14.58
C PRO A 39 2.91 11.61 -13.49
N LEU A 40 1.59 11.77 -13.55
CA LEU A 40 0.67 11.12 -12.62
C LEU A 40 0.71 9.61 -12.77
N LEU A 41 0.70 9.10 -14.02
CA LEU A 41 0.80 7.67 -14.28
C LEU A 41 2.12 7.06 -13.78
N ILE A 42 3.23 7.79 -13.91
CA ILE A 42 4.54 7.35 -13.40
C ILE A 42 4.50 7.25 -11.87
N VAL A 43 3.99 8.28 -11.19
CA VAL A 43 3.90 8.28 -9.71
C VAL A 43 3.02 7.14 -9.21
N VAL A 44 1.84 6.95 -9.82
CA VAL A 44 0.91 5.86 -9.49
C VAL A 44 1.56 4.50 -9.76
N SER A 45 2.21 4.34 -10.91
CA SER A 45 2.92 3.11 -11.29
C SER A 45 4.03 2.76 -10.30
N LEU A 46 4.84 3.74 -9.88
CA LEU A 46 5.89 3.55 -8.88
C LEU A 46 5.30 3.19 -7.52
N PHE A 47 4.24 3.88 -7.08
CA PHE A 47 3.57 3.56 -5.83
C PHE A 47 3.05 2.11 -5.80
N LEU A 48 2.34 1.69 -6.85
CA LEU A 48 1.85 0.31 -6.97
C LEU A 48 3.00 -0.70 -6.99
N SER A 49 4.10 -0.39 -7.68
CA SER A 49 5.27 -1.26 -7.73
C SER A 49 5.87 -1.48 -6.34
N PHE A 50 6.05 -0.41 -5.57
CA PHE A 50 6.57 -0.46 -4.20
C PHE A 50 5.63 -1.23 -3.25
N SER A 51 4.31 -1.06 -3.42
CA SER A 51 3.30 -1.82 -2.69
C SER A 51 3.39 -3.32 -2.98
N TRP A 52 3.45 -3.71 -4.26
CA TRP A 52 3.48 -5.11 -4.66
C TRP A 52 4.79 -5.82 -4.33
N PHE A 53 5.93 -5.11 -4.32
CA PHE A 53 7.17 -5.66 -3.78
C PHE A 53 7.12 -5.88 -2.25
N GLY A 54 6.10 -5.36 -1.57
CA GLY A 54 5.97 -5.48 -0.12
C GLY A 54 7.03 -4.69 0.63
N LEU A 55 7.41 -3.51 0.12
CA LEU A 55 8.41 -2.68 0.80
C LEU A 55 7.85 -2.07 2.09
N PHE A 56 6.56 -1.70 2.10
CA PHE A 56 5.93 -1.04 3.25
C PHE A 56 5.93 -1.87 4.54
N PRO A 57 5.62 -3.18 4.53
CA PRO A 57 5.75 -4.04 5.72
C PRO A 57 7.16 -4.15 6.29
N ARG A 58 8.21 -3.94 5.48
CA ARG A 58 9.61 -4.10 5.90
C ARG A 58 10.22 -2.81 6.44
N LEU A 59 9.52 -1.69 6.31
CA LEU A 59 10.00 -0.37 6.72
C LEU A 59 9.52 -0.04 8.14
N PRO A 60 10.35 0.62 8.97
CA PRO A 60 9.90 1.25 10.21
C PRO A 60 8.79 2.27 9.94
N ASP A 61 7.88 2.48 10.91
CA ASP A 61 6.71 3.35 10.74
C ASP A 61 7.06 4.76 10.26
N ALA A 62 8.15 5.35 10.76
CA ALA A 62 8.63 6.68 10.33
C ALA A 62 9.03 6.70 8.85
N ALA A 63 9.71 5.65 8.37
CA ALA A 63 10.12 5.54 6.97
C ALA A 63 8.91 5.28 6.06
N ARG A 64 7.95 4.46 6.50
CA ARG A 64 6.67 4.25 5.80
C ARG A 64 5.92 5.56 5.61
N ILE A 65 5.76 6.33 6.69
CA ILE A 65 5.08 7.63 6.66
C ILE A 65 5.82 8.63 5.77
N GLY A 66 7.15 8.72 5.88
CA GLY A 66 7.97 9.58 5.03
C GLY A 66 7.80 9.27 3.54
N LEU A 67 7.78 7.98 3.18
CA LEU A 67 7.57 7.55 1.80
C LEU A 67 6.15 7.88 1.31
N LEU A 68 5.12 7.73 2.15
CA LEU A 68 3.75 8.12 1.80
C LEU A 68 3.61 9.62 1.57
N ILE A 69 4.22 10.44 2.43
CA ILE A 69 4.24 11.90 2.26
C ILE A 69 4.93 12.26 0.95
N LEU A 70 6.05 11.61 0.63
CA LEU A 70 6.75 11.83 -0.63
C LEU A 70 5.86 11.51 -1.85
N PHE A 71 5.19 10.36 -1.86
CA PHE A 71 4.27 10.00 -2.93
C PHE A 71 3.04 10.91 -3.00
N ALA A 72 2.53 11.38 -1.86
CA ALA A 72 1.43 12.34 -1.81
C ALA A 72 1.84 13.70 -2.40
N LEU A 73 3.00 14.23 -2.01
CA LEU A 73 3.55 15.48 -2.57
C LEU A 73 3.84 15.33 -4.07
N ALA A 74 4.43 14.21 -4.48
CA ALA A 74 4.68 13.92 -5.89
C ALA A 74 3.37 13.84 -6.70
N SER A 75 2.31 13.27 -6.13
CA SER A 75 0.98 13.21 -6.77
C SER A 75 0.38 14.61 -6.93
N VAL A 76 0.46 15.46 -5.90
CA VAL A 76 0.01 16.86 -5.98
C VAL A 76 0.83 17.65 -7.00
N ALA A 77 2.16 17.48 -7.01
CA ALA A 77 3.04 18.10 -7.99
C ALA A 77 2.73 17.62 -9.42
N ALA A 78 2.40 16.34 -9.61
CA ALA A 78 1.98 15.79 -10.89
C ALA A 78 0.60 16.30 -11.36
N LEU A 79 -0.24 16.78 -10.45
CA LEU A 79 -1.52 17.43 -10.78
C LEU A 79 -1.37 18.92 -11.13
N TYR A 80 -0.27 19.57 -10.74
CA TYR A 80 -0.03 20.98 -11.02
C TYR A 80 -0.08 21.35 -12.52
N PRO A 81 0.50 20.57 -13.46
CA PRO A 81 0.42 20.86 -14.89
C PRO A 81 -1.01 20.88 -15.43
N LEU A 82 -1.92 20.06 -14.88
CA LEU A 82 -3.33 20.02 -15.31
C LEU A 82 -4.02 21.36 -15.07
N ARG A 83 -3.54 22.19 -14.12
CA ARG A 83 -4.10 23.52 -13.86
C ARG A 83 -3.88 24.51 -15.02
N PHE A 84 -2.86 24.29 -15.85
CA PHE A 84 -2.55 25.13 -17.01
C PHE A 84 -3.18 24.61 -18.30
N PHE A 85 -4.04 23.60 -18.22
CA PHE A 85 -4.73 23.05 -19.37
C PHE A 85 -5.61 24.11 -20.04
N ARG A 86 -5.29 24.43 -21.30
CA ARG A 86 -6.08 25.34 -22.14
C ARG A 86 -6.85 24.55 -23.18
N LEU A 87 -8.18 24.72 -23.18
CA LEU A 87 -9.02 24.14 -24.21
C LEU A 87 -8.64 24.72 -25.59
N PRO A 88 -8.58 23.89 -26.64
CA PRO A 88 -8.26 24.35 -27.99
C PRO A 88 -9.36 25.28 -28.49
N SER A 89 -8.95 26.38 -29.12
CA SER A 89 -9.87 27.32 -29.76
C SER A 89 -10.42 26.75 -31.07
N ALA A 90 -11.62 27.19 -31.48
CA ALA A 90 -12.21 26.75 -32.75
C ALA A 90 -11.30 27.08 -33.97
N ALA A 91 -10.62 28.22 -33.92
CA ALA A 91 -9.67 28.66 -34.94
C ALA A 91 -8.42 27.77 -35.03
N GLU A 92 -7.93 27.22 -33.91
CA GLU A 92 -6.81 26.26 -33.89
C GLU A 92 -7.21 24.92 -34.53
N ILE A 93 -8.46 24.48 -34.29
CA ILE A 93 -9.00 23.24 -34.87
C ILE A 93 -9.12 23.39 -36.39
N ASP A 94 -9.70 24.50 -36.86
CA ASP A 94 -9.87 24.76 -38.29
C ASP A 94 -8.51 24.89 -39.00
N ARG A 95 -7.54 25.63 -38.44
CA ARG A 95 -6.16 25.69 -38.99
C ARG A 95 -5.48 24.33 -39.09
N ARG A 96 -5.72 23.44 -38.12
CA ARG A 96 -5.11 22.11 -38.13
C ARG A 96 -5.75 21.20 -39.17
N ILE A 97 -7.06 21.30 -39.37
CA ILE A 97 -7.75 20.59 -40.46
C ILE A 97 -7.21 21.05 -41.81
N GLU A 98 -6.97 22.35 -41.98
CA GLU A 98 -6.39 22.91 -43.21
C GLU A 98 -4.95 22.44 -43.45
N ALA A 99 -4.10 22.49 -42.42
CA ALA A 99 -2.71 22.02 -42.51
C ALA A 99 -2.59 20.51 -42.78
N ALA A 100 -3.44 19.69 -42.16
CA ALA A 100 -3.42 18.24 -42.33
C ALA A 100 -3.92 17.76 -43.70
N ASN A 101 -4.73 18.59 -44.38
CA ASN A 101 -5.27 18.31 -45.71
C ASN A 101 -4.55 19.07 -46.84
N GLU A 102 -3.42 19.72 -46.53
CA GLU A 102 -2.62 20.52 -47.46
C GLU A 102 -3.46 21.54 -48.26
N LEU A 103 -4.49 22.09 -47.63
CA LEU A 103 -5.42 22.99 -48.30
C LEU A 103 -4.76 24.37 -48.49
N LEU A 104 -4.38 24.69 -49.72
CA LEU A 104 -3.95 26.04 -50.08
C LEU A 104 -5.09 27.05 -49.84
N HIS A 105 -4.77 28.16 -49.16
CA HIS A 105 -5.61 29.36 -48.95
C HIS A 105 -6.77 29.27 -47.94
N SER A 106 -6.66 28.45 -46.89
CA SER A 106 -7.58 28.43 -45.74
C SER A 106 -9.09 28.41 -46.07
N PRO A 107 -9.57 27.41 -46.83
CA PRO A 107 -10.95 27.39 -47.32
C PRO A 107 -11.99 27.09 -46.21
N VAL A 108 -11.59 26.61 -45.03
CA VAL A 108 -12.51 26.41 -43.89
C VAL A 108 -12.82 27.76 -43.25
N GLN A 109 -11.81 28.62 -43.12
CA GLN A 109 -11.98 29.98 -42.61
C GLN A 109 -12.87 30.83 -43.53
N VAL A 110 -12.78 30.67 -44.86
CA VAL A 110 -13.62 31.39 -45.84
C VAL A 110 -15.12 31.07 -45.71
N GLN A 111 -15.49 29.90 -45.19
CA GLN A 111 -16.91 29.55 -44.98
C GLN A 111 -17.52 30.25 -43.77
N THR A 112 -16.71 30.58 -42.76
CA THR A 112 -17.16 31.29 -41.56
C THR A 112 -16.90 32.80 -41.62
N ASP A 113 -16.10 33.24 -42.60
CA ASP A 113 -15.78 34.65 -42.82
C ASP A 113 -16.94 35.43 -43.44
N ARG A 114 -16.98 36.73 -43.17
CA ARG A 114 -17.97 37.66 -43.72
C ARG A 114 -17.26 38.72 -44.55
N PRO A 115 -17.79 39.07 -45.74
CA PRO A 115 -17.17 40.08 -46.57
C PRO A 115 -17.11 41.42 -45.82
N SER A 116 -15.92 41.98 -45.66
CA SER A 116 -15.73 43.30 -45.10
C SER A 116 -16.06 44.36 -46.16
N GLY A 117 -17.23 45.01 -46.07
CA GLY A 117 -17.62 46.09 -46.99
C GLY A 117 -19.13 46.35 -47.03
N ALA A 118 -19.55 47.33 -47.86
CA ALA A 118 -20.96 47.64 -48.06
C ALA A 118 -21.71 46.45 -48.68
N GLU A 119 -22.81 46.04 -48.05
CA GLU A 119 -23.61 44.89 -48.47
C GLU A 119 -24.43 45.22 -49.73
N SER A 120 -23.86 44.95 -50.90
CA SER A 120 -24.57 45.01 -52.18
C SER A 120 -25.01 43.60 -52.60
N ILE A 121 -26.16 43.49 -53.26
CA ILE A 121 -26.67 42.22 -53.80
C ILE A 121 -25.61 41.55 -54.70
N PHE A 122 -24.82 42.35 -55.43
CA PHE A 122 -23.75 41.85 -56.29
C PHE A 122 -22.55 41.33 -55.50
N SER A 123 -22.10 42.01 -54.44
CA SER A 123 -20.96 41.55 -53.62
C SER A 123 -21.30 40.26 -52.87
N GLN A 124 -22.54 40.12 -52.38
CA GLN A 124 -23.02 38.88 -51.78
C GLN A 124 -23.13 37.73 -52.78
N ALA A 125 -23.45 37.99 -54.05
CA ALA A 125 -23.49 36.97 -55.09
C ALA A 125 -22.07 36.47 -55.45
N LEU A 126 -21.12 37.40 -55.58
CA LEU A 126 -19.71 37.06 -55.83
C LEU A 126 -19.10 36.28 -54.66
N TRP A 127 -19.41 36.66 -53.41
CA TRP A 127 -18.98 35.95 -52.22
C TRP A 127 -19.52 34.51 -52.17
N ARG A 128 -20.81 34.32 -52.50
CA ARG A 128 -21.42 32.98 -52.56
C ARG A 128 -20.76 32.08 -53.62
N GLU A 129 -20.41 32.63 -54.78
CA GLU A 129 -19.67 31.89 -55.81
C GLU A 129 -18.24 31.54 -55.37
N HIS A 130 -17.58 32.44 -54.64
CA HIS A 130 -16.28 32.15 -54.04
C HIS A 130 -16.36 31.04 -52.97
N GLN A 131 -17.36 31.12 -52.08
CA GLN A 131 -17.61 30.08 -51.08
C GLN A 131 -17.93 28.72 -51.72
N LYS A 132 -18.72 28.69 -52.79
CA LYS A 132 -19.04 27.47 -53.53
C LYS A 132 -17.80 26.81 -54.14
N ARG A 133 -16.95 27.59 -54.82
CA ARG A 133 -15.67 27.09 -55.38
C ARG A 133 -14.71 26.59 -54.30
N MET A 134 -14.70 27.18 -53.12
CA MET A 134 -13.90 26.69 -51.99
C MET A 134 -14.50 25.43 -51.35
N ALA A 135 -15.83 25.32 -51.29
CA ALA A 135 -16.52 24.14 -50.74
C ALA A 135 -16.27 22.87 -51.57
N GLU A 136 -16.14 22.98 -52.89
CA GLU A 136 -15.78 21.84 -53.76
C GLU A 136 -14.41 21.25 -53.40
N ARG A 137 -13.48 22.08 -52.90
CA ARG A 137 -12.15 21.66 -52.42
C ARG A 137 -12.17 20.99 -51.04
N LEU A 138 -13.28 21.08 -50.30
CA LEU A 138 -13.47 20.40 -49.00
C LEU A 138 -14.02 18.96 -49.16
N SER A 139 -14.28 18.50 -50.39
CA SER A 139 -14.80 17.14 -50.63
C SER A 139 -13.81 16.02 -50.28
N SER A 140 -12.51 16.32 -50.17
CA SER A 140 -11.43 15.38 -49.86
C SER A 140 -10.84 15.52 -48.45
N LEU A 141 -11.65 15.89 -47.45
CA LEU A 141 -11.19 16.03 -46.07
C LEU A 141 -10.90 14.66 -45.42
N GLY A 142 -9.62 14.39 -45.18
CA GLY A 142 -9.13 13.33 -44.31
C GLY A 142 -9.05 13.77 -42.85
N ALA A 143 -9.23 12.80 -41.94
CA ALA A 143 -8.99 13.01 -40.51
C ALA A 143 -7.48 12.96 -40.22
N ASP A 144 -6.97 14.01 -39.57
CA ASP A 144 -5.57 14.08 -39.12
C ASP A 144 -5.28 12.98 -38.07
N ARG A 145 -4.09 12.39 -38.11
CA ARG A 145 -3.67 11.38 -37.13
C ARG A 145 -3.05 12.07 -35.91
N PRO A 146 -3.33 11.60 -34.68
CA PRO A 146 -2.73 12.16 -33.48
C PRO A 146 -1.21 11.98 -33.50
N ARG A 147 -0.47 13.09 -33.45
CA ARG A 147 0.99 13.14 -33.27
C ARG A 147 1.27 13.29 -31.79
N THR A 148 1.47 12.16 -31.13
CA THR A 148 1.86 12.13 -29.72
C THR A 148 3.33 12.53 -29.63
N GLY A 149 3.62 13.80 -29.34
CA GLY A 149 4.98 14.36 -29.14
C GLY A 149 5.71 13.83 -27.90
N VAL A 150 5.47 12.56 -27.53
CA VAL A 150 6.02 11.87 -26.35
C VAL A 150 7.55 11.82 -26.34
N PRO A 151 8.26 11.64 -27.48
CA PRO A 151 9.72 11.55 -27.47
C PRO A 151 10.41 12.82 -26.94
N ASP A 152 9.82 14.00 -27.12
CA ASP A 152 10.45 15.28 -26.75
C ASP A 152 10.41 15.55 -25.24
N HIS A 153 9.48 14.92 -24.52
CA HIS A 153 9.26 15.15 -23.09
C HIS A 153 9.95 14.13 -22.18
N ASP A 154 10.40 12.99 -22.72
CA ASP A 154 11.05 11.91 -21.96
C ASP A 154 12.44 11.56 -22.51
N ARG A 155 13.39 12.49 -22.36
CA ARG A 155 14.79 12.32 -22.83
C ARG A 155 15.55 11.21 -22.09
N TRP A 156 15.13 10.83 -20.89
CA TRP A 156 15.81 9.84 -20.04
C TRP A 156 15.12 8.47 -19.99
N GLY A 157 13.96 8.32 -20.64
CA GLY A 157 13.22 7.05 -20.69
C GLY A 157 12.63 6.63 -19.34
N LEU A 158 12.37 7.59 -18.42
CA LEU A 158 11.82 7.29 -17.10
C LEU A 158 10.49 6.52 -17.19
N ARG A 159 9.71 6.74 -18.26
CA ARG A 159 8.46 6.01 -18.49
C ARG A 159 8.67 4.51 -18.69
N ALA A 160 9.75 4.13 -19.38
CA ALA A 160 10.03 2.73 -19.68
C ALA A 160 10.46 1.98 -18.42
N VAL A 161 11.26 2.65 -17.57
CA VAL A 161 11.65 2.11 -16.26
C VAL A 161 10.44 1.93 -15.35
N ALA A 162 9.55 2.93 -15.27
CA ALA A 162 8.32 2.82 -14.49
C ALA A 162 7.41 1.68 -14.99
N GLY A 163 7.22 1.57 -16.31
CA GLY A 163 6.45 0.48 -16.91
C GLY A 163 7.05 -0.90 -16.66
N LEU A 164 8.38 -1.03 -16.76
CA LEU A 164 9.07 -2.29 -16.47
C LEU A 164 8.94 -2.66 -14.98
N LEU A 165 9.15 -1.71 -14.07
CA LEU A 165 8.95 -1.91 -12.63
C LEU A 165 7.52 -2.32 -12.32
N PHE A 166 6.54 -1.71 -12.96
CA PHE A 166 5.13 -2.04 -12.77
C PHE A 166 4.81 -3.47 -13.18
N VAL A 167 5.24 -3.90 -14.36
CA VAL A 167 4.97 -5.26 -14.86
C VAL A 167 5.69 -6.30 -14.01
N THR A 168 6.95 -6.02 -13.63
CA THR A 168 7.73 -6.93 -12.77
C THR A 168 7.16 -7.03 -11.36
N ALA A 169 6.76 -5.91 -10.76
CA ALA A 169 6.10 -5.89 -9.46
C ALA A 169 4.73 -6.58 -9.51
N LEU A 170 3.94 -6.37 -10.56
CA LEU A 170 2.67 -7.04 -10.75
C LEU A 170 2.84 -8.56 -10.84
N ALA A 171 3.82 -9.03 -11.62
CA ALA A 171 4.15 -10.45 -11.70
C ALA A 171 4.60 -11.01 -10.35
N PHE A 172 5.43 -10.26 -9.61
CA PHE A 172 5.88 -10.63 -8.27
C PHE A 172 4.73 -10.69 -7.24
N SER A 173 3.70 -9.83 -7.39
CA SER A 173 2.56 -9.75 -6.49
C SER A 173 1.76 -11.05 -6.37
N PHE A 174 1.81 -11.93 -7.39
CA PHE A 174 1.14 -13.23 -7.36
C PHE A 174 1.90 -14.29 -6.55
N GLY A 175 3.14 -13.98 -6.12
CA GLY A 175 3.95 -14.87 -5.31
C GLY A 175 3.58 -14.86 -3.81
N PRO A 176 4.06 -15.84 -3.03
CA PRO A 176 3.81 -15.91 -1.57
C PRO A 176 4.35 -14.71 -0.79
N PHE A 177 5.33 -14.00 -1.34
CA PHE A 177 5.99 -12.85 -0.73
C PHE A 177 5.51 -11.50 -1.30
N GLY A 178 4.45 -11.52 -2.12
CA GLY A 178 3.86 -10.31 -2.70
C GLY A 178 3.18 -9.44 -1.64
N GLY A 179 3.44 -8.15 -1.69
CA GLY A 179 2.79 -7.17 -0.81
C GLY A 179 1.43 -6.73 -1.32
N ARG A 180 0.63 -6.10 -0.46
CA ARG A 180 -0.67 -5.49 -0.82
C ARG A 180 -0.60 -3.98 -0.79
N VAL A 181 -1.43 -3.33 -1.60
CA VAL A 181 -1.56 -1.85 -1.60
C VAL A 181 -2.05 -1.32 -0.24
N SER A 182 -2.88 -2.10 0.45
CA SER A 182 -3.36 -1.76 1.80
C SER A 182 -2.24 -1.67 2.85
N ASP A 183 -1.13 -2.37 2.65
CA ASP A 183 -0.05 -2.47 3.65
C ASP A 183 0.68 -1.13 3.86
N ALA A 184 0.55 -0.21 2.91
CA ALA A 184 1.01 1.16 3.07
C ALA A 184 0.26 1.90 4.19
N PHE A 185 -1.03 1.64 4.35
CA PHE A 185 -1.92 2.41 5.24
C PHE A 185 -2.13 1.77 6.61
N VAL A 186 -1.71 0.51 6.78
CA VAL A 186 -1.86 -0.20 8.05
C VAL A 186 -0.57 -0.08 8.85
N ALA A 187 -0.65 0.55 10.02
CA ALA A 187 0.40 0.45 11.01
C ALA A 187 0.42 -0.98 11.58
N ARG A 188 1.39 -1.79 11.14
CA ARG A 188 1.80 -2.96 11.92
C ARG A 188 2.70 -2.44 13.02
N ALA A 189 2.14 -2.26 14.21
CA ALA A 189 2.96 -2.24 15.41
C ALA A 189 3.85 -3.50 15.37
N VAL A 190 5.08 -3.41 15.86
CA VAL A 190 6.09 -4.48 15.92
C VAL A 190 5.64 -5.67 16.82
N HIS A 191 4.34 -5.82 17.05
CA HIS A 191 3.70 -6.74 17.98
C HIS A 191 3.37 -8.10 17.37
N ASP A 192 3.78 -8.37 16.13
CA ASP A 192 3.89 -9.75 15.64
C ASP A 192 5.17 -10.41 16.19
N ALA A 193 5.44 -10.22 17.48
CA ALA A 193 6.25 -11.15 18.23
C ALA A 193 5.51 -12.48 18.13
N VAL A 194 6.13 -13.44 17.44
CA VAL A 194 5.71 -14.85 17.39
C VAL A 194 5.07 -15.21 18.73
N PRO A 195 3.83 -15.76 18.77
CA PRO A 195 3.13 -16.04 20.02
C PRO A 195 4.10 -16.70 21.00
N PRO A 196 4.31 -16.11 22.20
CA PRO A 196 5.35 -16.58 23.10
C PRO A 196 5.11 -18.05 23.42
N ARG A 197 6.08 -18.91 23.10
CA ARG A 197 6.01 -20.32 23.47
C ARG A 197 6.36 -20.42 24.95
N ILE A 198 5.37 -20.77 25.75
CA ILE A 198 5.48 -20.91 27.20
C ILE A 198 5.59 -22.40 27.53
N ASP A 199 6.76 -22.81 28.02
CA ASP A 199 7.00 -24.14 28.56
C ASP A 199 7.09 -24.02 30.08
N ALA A 200 6.12 -24.56 30.83
CA ALA A 200 6.15 -24.56 32.29
C ALA A 200 6.12 -25.99 32.84
N TRP A 201 6.99 -26.29 33.80
CA TRP A 201 7.05 -27.59 34.46
C TRP A 201 7.42 -27.45 35.94
N VAL A 202 7.02 -28.45 36.72
CA VAL A 202 7.33 -28.58 38.15
C VAL A 202 8.15 -29.84 38.36
N THR A 203 9.27 -29.73 39.04
CA THR A 203 10.14 -30.84 39.43
C THR A 203 9.95 -31.13 40.92
N PRO A 204 9.34 -32.27 41.30
CA PRO A 204 9.24 -32.67 42.70
C PRO A 204 10.61 -32.95 43.33
N PRO A 205 10.73 -32.88 44.67
CA PRO A 205 11.99 -33.20 45.35
C PRO A 205 12.44 -34.64 45.06
N ALA A 206 13.76 -34.86 44.90
CA ALA A 206 14.33 -36.14 44.50
C ALA A 206 13.93 -37.33 45.41
N TYR A 207 13.74 -37.08 46.71
CA TYR A 207 13.32 -38.10 47.67
C TYR A 207 11.89 -38.60 47.47
N THR A 208 11.06 -37.89 46.69
CA THR A 208 9.67 -38.29 46.42
C THR A 208 9.55 -39.30 45.26
N GLY A 209 10.60 -39.46 44.44
CA GLY A 209 10.58 -40.36 43.29
C GLY A 209 9.54 -40.03 42.21
N LYS A 210 8.89 -38.86 42.26
CA LYS A 210 7.85 -38.45 41.30
C LYS A 210 8.47 -37.82 40.04
N ALA A 211 7.87 -38.11 38.88
CA ALA A 211 8.29 -37.53 37.61
C ALA A 211 7.96 -36.02 37.52
N PRO A 212 8.71 -35.24 36.73
CA PRO A 212 8.38 -33.83 36.46
C PRO A 212 7.00 -33.68 35.81
N LEU A 213 6.27 -32.66 36.23
CA LEU A 213 4.91 -32.36 35.78
C LEU A 213 4.92 -31.17 34.82
N PHE A 214 4.56 -31.39 33.55
CA PHE A 214 4.46 -30.32 32.55
C PHE A 214 3.09 -29.66 32.59
N LEU A 215 3.03 -28.38 32.91
CA LEU A 215 1.80 -27.61 33.08
C LEU A 215 1.20 -27.15 31.75
N THR A 216 2.04 -26.94 30.73
CA THR A 216 1.64 -26.45 29.40
C THR A 216 1.44 -27.57 28.37
N ALA A 217 1.45 -28.83 28.80
CA ALA A 217 1.12 -29.96 27.93
C ALA A 217 -0.39 -30.02 27.64
N ASP A 218 -0.77 -30.39 26.41
CA ASP A 218 -2.18 -30.44 25.97
C ASP A 218 -3.08 -31.27 26.90
N ALA A 219 -2.55 -32.37 27.45
CA ALA A 219 -3.26 -33.23 28.39
C ALA A 219 -3.65 -32.55 29.72
N ASN A 220 -2.95 -31.47 30.10
CA ASN A 220 -3.10 -30.81 31.39
C ASN A 220 -3.82 -29.44 31.29
N GLN A 221 -4.27 -29.04 30.09
CA GLN A 221 -4.99 -27.77 29.89
C GLN A 221 -6.32 -27.68 30.65
N ALA A 222 -6.97 -28.83 30.91
CA ALA A 222 -8.25 -28.89 31.63
C ALA A 222 -8.10 -28.98 33.17
N VAL A 223 -6.86 -29.11 33.67
CA VAL A 223 -6.60 -29.28 35.11
C VAL A 223 -6.58 -27.92 35.78
N GLN A 224 -7.53 -27.68 36.70
CA GLN A 224 -7.66 -26.40 37.40
C GLN A 224 -6.66 -26.24 38.56
N THR A 225 -6.28 -27.34 39.21
CA THR A 225 -5.38 -27.34 40.38
C THR A 225 -4.39 -28.50 40.32
N PHE A 226 -3.10 -28.20 40.43
CA PHE A 226 -2.04 -29.21 40.43
C PHE A 226 -1.57 -29.53 41.86
N SER A 227 -1.64 -30.81 42.23
CA SER A 227 -1.19 -31.28 43.54
C SER A 227 0.29 -31.69 43.51
N VAL A 228 1.14 -30.95 44.21
CA VAL A 228 2.60 -31.13 44.21
C VAL A 228 3.15 -31.27 45.64
N PRO A 229 4.22 -32.06 45.88
CA PRO A 229 4.86 -32.11 47.19
C PRO A 229 5.46 -30.76 47.61
N GLN A 230 5.52 -30.51 48.92
CA GLN A 230 6.21 -29.37 49.47
C GLN A 230 7.69 -29.35 49.05
N GLY A 231 8.20 -28.16 48.69
CA GLY A 231 9.58 -27.98 48.25
C GLY A 231 9.83 -28.33 46.77
N SER A 232 8.78 -28.50 45.97
CA SER A 232 8.90 -28.69 44.51
C SER A 232 9.42 -27.41 43.83
N ASP A 233 10.31 -27.56 42.86
CA ASP A 233 10.85 -26.46 42.07
C ASP A 233 9.99 -26.23 40.83
N VAL A 234 9.39 -25.04 40.68
CA VAL A 234 8.69 -24.63 39.46
C VAL A 234 9.66 -23.92 38.52
N SER A 235 9.65 -24.31 37.25
CA SER A 235 10.42 -23.67 36.19
C SER A 235 9.52 -23.28 35.03
N LEU A 236 9.65 -22.04 34.59
CA LEU A 236 8.88 -21.49 33.47
C LEU A 236 9.84 -20.87 32.47
N ARG A 237 9.71 -21.26 31.20
CA ARG A 237 10.52 -20.76 30.09
C ARG A 237 9.60 -20.12 29.06
N VAL A 238 9.85 -18.84 28.77
CA VAL A 238 9.19 -18.09 27.71
C VAL A 238 10.16 -17.93 26.56
N THR A 239 9.76 -18.33 25.35
CA THR A 239 10.55 -18.20 24.12
C THR A 239 9.82 -17.32 23.11
N GLY A 240 10.45 -16.21 22.69
CA GLY A 240 9.92 -15.33 21.64
C GLY A 240 8.96 -14.24 22.12
N GLY A 241 8.87 -14.00 23.43
CA GLY A 241 8.00 -12.96 24.00
C GLY A 241 8.57 -11.54 23.95
N SER A 242 7.84 -10.61 24.56
CA SER A 242 8.13 -9.16 24.61
C SER A 242 9.42 -8.82 25.38
N GLY A 243 9.91 -9.74 26.21
CA GLY A 243 11.06 -9.51 27.08
C GLY A 243 10.72 -8.70 28.33
N GLU A 244 9.45 -8.32 28.52
CA GLU A 244 8.93 -7.64 29.71
C GLU A 244 8.09 -8.60 30.58
N GLU A 245 8.27 -9.92 30.43
CA GLU A 245 7.50 -10.89 31.20
C GLU A 245 7.90 -10.85 32.68
N THR A 246 6.87 -10.87 33.53
CA THR A 246 6.99 -10.94 34.99
C THR A 246 6.22 -12.15 35.51
N LEU A 247 6.84 -12.91 36.41
CA LEU A 247 6.22 -14.05 37.07
C LEU A 247 5.94 -13.70 38.53
N SER A 248 4.68 -13.81 38.96
CA SER A 248 4.29 -13.61 40.35
C SER A 248 3.65 -14.86 40.93
N TYR A 249 3.87 -15.08 42.23
CA TYR A 249 3.33 -16.21 42.97
C TYR A 249 2.58 -15.71 44.20
N ALA A 250 1.26 -15.83 44.16
CA ALA A 250 0.37 -15.42 45.23
C ALA A 250 0.01 -16.62 46.12
N ASP A 251 0.44 -16.56 47.38
CA ASP A 251 0.11 -17.56 48.41
C ASP A 251 -1.33 -17.39 48.94
N GLN A 252 -1.95 -18.47 49.43
CA GLN A 252 -3.28 -18.43 50.07
C GLN A 252 -3.34 -17.50 51.29
N GLY A 253 -2.18 -17.18 51.89
CA GLY A 253 -2.04 -16.21 52.97
C GLY A 253 -2.00 -14.74 52.52
N GLY A 254 -2.19 -14.43 51.23
CA GLY A 254 -2.19 -13.06 50.69
C GLY A 254 -0.81 -12.47 50.43
N ASN A 255 0.25 -13.28 50.50
CA ASN A 255 1.62 -12.86 50.18
C ASN A 255 1.88 -13.06 48.68
N ASP A 256 2.10 -11.97 47.95
CA ASP A 256 2.55 -12.03 46.56
C ASP A 256 4.09 -11.94 46.49
N ARG A 257 4.70 -12.89 45.78
CA ARG A 257 6.16 -12.96 45.59
C ARG A 257 6.47 -12.87 44.11
N ALA A 258 7.17 -11.81 43.71
CA ALA A 258 7.74 -11.73 42.38
C ALA A 258 8.93 -12.70 42.27
N ILE A 259 8.91 -13.55 41.24
CA ILE A 259 10.02 -14.44 40.88
C ILE A 259 10.82 -13.72 39.80
N GLU A 260 12.04 -13.30 40.14
CA GLU A 260 12.93 -12.66 39.18
C GLU A 260 13.41 -13.67 38.11
N PRO A 261 13.61 -13.20 36.86
CA PRO A 261 14.15 -14.05 35.81
C PRO A 261 15.55 -14.54 36.19
N ALA A 262 15.79 -15.83 36.02
CA ALA A 262 17.11 -16.43 36.17
C ALA A 262 18.06 -15.79 35.15
N ALA A 263 19.19 -15.27 35.64
CA ALA A 263 20.25 -14.78 34.77
C ALA A 263 20.73 -15.94 33.86
N PRO A 264 20.96 -15.70 32.56
CA PRO A 264 21.43 -16.74 31.66
C PRO A 264 22.73 -17.38 32.20
N PRO A 265 22.93 -18.70 32.00
CA PRO A 265 24.11 -19.39 32.51
C PRO A 265 25.38 -18.73 31.94
N GLY A 266 26.14 -18.03 32.78
CA GLY A 266 27.39 -17.38 32.39
C GLY A 266 27.49 -15.86 32.62
N ALA A 267 26.45 -15.18 33.12
CA ALA A 267 26.55 -13.77 33.49
C ALA A 267 27.13 -13.58 34.91
N PRO A 268 28.29 -12.91 35.11
CA PRO A 268 28.77 -12.57 36.45
C PRO A 268 27.77 -11.63 37.14
N LYS A 269 27.45 -11.94 38.41
CA LYS A 269 26.61 -11.07 39.27
C LYS A 269 27.28 -9.71 39.41
N GLY A 270 26.73 -8.69 38.76
CA GLY A 270 27.13 -7.30 38.99
C GLY A 270 27.53 -6.51 37.75
N THR A 271 26.76 -6.56 36.66
CA THR A 271 26.80 -5.46 35.67
C THR A 271 25.41 -5.24 35.08
N ALA A 272 24.98 -3.98 35.04
CA ALA A 272 23.73 -3.54 34.42
C ALA A 272 23.64 -3.99 32.96
N PRO A 273 22.44 -4.21 32.38
CA PRO A 273 22.31 -4.78 31.05
C PRO A 273 22.77 -3.78 29.99
N ALA A 274 23.95 -4.02 29.41
CA ALA A 274 24.31 -3.45 28.13
C ALA A 274 23.46 -4.11 27.04
N ALA A 275 22.88 -3.28 26.17
CA ALA A 275 22.06 -3.67 25.03
C ALA A 275 22.77 -4.76 24.19
N ALA A 276 22.32 -6.00 24.32
CA ALA A 276 22.79 -7.13 23.53
C ALA A 276 21.93 -7.29 22.27
N SER A 277 22.61 -7.48 21.16
CA SER A 277 22.11 -7.53 19.79
C SER A 277 20.98 -8.54 19.55
N GLN A 278 20.04 -8.12 18.69
CA GLN A 278 18.75 -8.71 18.35
C GLN A 278 18.83 -9.97 17.46
N THR A 279 19.54 -11.04 17.86
CA THR A 279 19.60 -12.26 17.01
C THR A 279 19.52 -13.59 17.77
N ALA A 280 19.38 -13.59 19.09
CA ALA A 280 18.94 -14.78 19.83
C ALA A 280 17.43 -14.71 20.05
N PRO A 281 16.67 -15.82 19.96
CA PRO A 281 15.31 -15.82 20.47
C PRO A 281 15.35 -15.34 21.92
N ASN A 282 14.55 -14.32 22.26
CA ASN A 282 14.44 -13.84 23.63
C ASN A 282 13.90 -14.99 24.48
N VAL A 283 14.81 -15.69 25.18
CA VAL A 283 14.48 -16.78 26.09
C VAL A 283 14.64 -16.24 27.51
N ARG A 284 13.53 -16.16 28.24
CA ARG A 284 13.52 -15.87 29.68
C ARG A 284 13.13 -17.12 30.45
N GLN A 285 13.90 -17.43 31.49
CA GLN A 285 13.62 -18.54 32.39
C GLN A 285 13.38 -18.01 33.79
N PHE A 286 12.36 -18.53 34.46
CA PHE A 286 12.03 -18.24 35.85
C PHE A 286 12.07 -19.54 36.63
N SER A 287 12.59 -19.48 37.86
CA SER A 287 12.63 -20.63 38.76
C SER A 287 12.28 -20.21 40.18
N GLY A 288 11.40 -20.96 40.83
CA GLY A 288 10.94 -20.68 42.19
C GLY A 288 10.57 -21.94 42.95
N LYS A 289 10.45 -21.83 44.28
CA LYS A 289 10.06 -22.95 45.16
C LYS A 289 8.60 -22.87 45.57
N LEU A 290 7.90 -23.99 45.47
CA LEU A 290 6.51 -24.15 45.91
C LEU A 290 6.48 -24.73 47.33
N ASN A 291 6.21 -23.88 48.31
CA ASN A 291 6.17 -24.26 49.73
C ASN A 291 4.77 -24.25 50.33
N THR A 292 3.84 -23.49 49.75
CA THR A 292 2.50 -23.25 50.26
C THR A 292 1.50 -23.31 49.11
N ASN A 293 0.19 -23.35 49.41
CA ASN A 293 -0.84 -23.35 48.37
C ASN A 293 -0.92 -21.96 47.73
N GLY A 294 -0.98 -21.88 46.40
CA GLY A 294 -0.99 -20.58 45.76
C GLY A 294 -1.22 -20.64 44.26
N THR A 295 -1.31 -19.46 43.66
CA THR A 295 -1.50 -19.29 42.22
C THR A 295 -0.27 -18.62 41.63
N LEU A 296 0.25 -19.21 40.56
CA LEU A 296 1.33 -18.68 39.75
C LEU A 296 0.73 -17.94 38.55
N THR A 297 1.07 -16.67 38.38
CA THR A 297 0.56 -15.82 37.30
C THR A 297 1.71 -15.29 36.47
N LEU A 298 1.68 -15.55 35.16
CA LEU A 298 2.60 -15.00 34.19
C LEU A 298 1.94 -13.82 33.48
N LYS A 299 2.59 -12.65 33.54
CA LYS A 299 2.14 -11.44 32.84
C LYS A 299 3.18 -10.96 31.83
N SER A 300 2.73 -10.36 30.73
CA SER A 300 3.55 -9.59 29.80
C SER A 300 2.94 -8.20 29.67
N GLY A 301 3.57 -7.20 30.29
CA GLY A 301 2.97 -5.87 30.40
C GLY A 301 1.64 -5.93 31.16
N ASP A 302 0.55 -5.51 30.51
CA ASP A 302 -0.81 -5.48 31.07
C ASP A 302 -1.64 -6.73 30.72
N SER A 303 -1.07 -7.69 29.96
CA SER A 303 -1.76 -8.92 29.54
C SER A 303 -1.35 -10.13 30.36
N ASP A 304 -2.34 -10.86 30.88
CA ASP A 304 -2.15 -12.14 31.56
C ASP A 304 -1.91 -13.25 30.51
N LEU A 305 -0.73 -13.88 30.55
CA LEU A 305 -0.32 -14.94 29.63
C LEU A 305 -0.65 -16.34 30.12
N GLY A 306 -0.79 -16.54 31.44
CA GLY A 306 -1.14 -17.84 32.01
C GLY A 306 -1.29 -17.81 33.53
N HIS A 307 -2.16 -18.69 34.05
CA HIS A 307 -2.39 -18.87 35.48
C HIS A 307 -2.41 -20.36 35.84
N TRP A 308 -1.74 -20.74 36.93
CA TRP A 308 -1.73 -22.12 37.43
C TRP A 308 -1.90 -22.15 38.95
N ALA A 309 -2.91 -22.88 39.45
CA ALA A 309 -3.13 -23.06 40.87
C ALA A 309 -2.44 -24.34 41.37
N PHE A 310 -1.81 -24.25 42.55
CA PHE A 310 -1.08 -25.34 43.18
C PHE A 310 -1.65 -25.66 44.56
N ALA A 311 -1.87 -26.96 44.80
CA ALA A 311 -2.14 -27.53 46.12
C ALA A 311 -0.88 -28.27 46.59
N VAL A 312 -0.21 -27.72 47.61
CA VAL A 312 1.03 -28.27 48.16
C VAL A 312 0.71 -29.30 49.24
N ILE A 313 1.19 -30.52 49.04
CA ILE A 313 1.06 -31.61 50.01
C ILE A 313 2.19 -31.48 51.05
N PRO A 314 1.89 -31.26 52.34
CA PRO A 314 2.90 -31.09 53.38
C PRO A 314 3.80 -32.32 53.52
N ASP A 315 5.09 -32.09 53.69
CA ASP A 315 6.04 -33.17 53.99
C ASP A 315 5.93 -33.55 55.48
N LYS A 316 5.73 -34.84 55.76
CA LYS A 316 5.66 -35.38 57.13
C LYS A 316 6.88 -36.25 57.38
N PRO A 317 7.65 -36.03 58.45
CA PRO A 317 8.81 -36.86 58.75
C PRO A 317 8.39 -38.32 59.00
N PRO A 318 9.23 -39.29 58.63
CA PRO A 318 8.94 -40.70 58.88
C PRO A 318 8.84 -40.97 60.39
N THR A 319 7.71 -41.51 60.83
CA THR A 319 7.54 -41.99 62.20
C THR A 319 8.07 -43.40 62.29
N ILE A 320 9.19 -43.58 62.99
CA ILE A 320 9.68 -44.91 63.38
C ILE A 320 8.71 -45.46 64.44
N ARG A 321 8.12 -46.63 64.18
CA ARG A 321 7.37 -47.40 65.17
C ARG A 321 8.20 -48.58 65.61
#